data_AF-A0A7S7NNX0-F1
#
_entry.id   AF-A0A7S7NNX0-F1
#
_cell.length_a   1.000
_cell.length_b   1.000
_cell.length_c   1.000
_cell.angle_alpha   90.00
_cell.angle_beta   90.00
_cell.angle_gamma   90.00
#
_symmetry.space_group_name_H-M   'P 1'
#
loop_
_entity.id
_entity.type
_entity.pdbx_description
1 polymer ?
#
loop_
_entity_poly.entity_id
_entity_poly.type
_entity_poly.pdbx_seq_one_letter_code
_entity_poly.pdbx_strand_id
1 'polypeptide(L)'
;MAALPLPKYGLDKLYLFPYYQTRAQYTQATGEEPPPFDEQRPPQYWCDPEALKSTKRSVIYENILAVNEKGVPLQDENGRPYFEPVVMLKLEAGTVNIPMQMAANEPGTEKPAAQIPLRELDPDEELFFDFGGIVLVRNKTLIESNAPVGFTPQDRELLKAVARKLNVPV
;
A
#
# COMPACT_ATOMS: atom_id res chain seq x y z
N MET A 1 9.64 1.97 -11.75
CA MET A 1 8.50 1.41 -12.53
C MET A 1 7.52 2.55 -12.72
N ALA A 2 6.90 2.67 -13.88
CA ALA A 2 5.93 3.73 -14.14
C ALA A 2 4.54 3.39 -13.56
N ALA A 3 3.71 4.43 -13.37
CA ALA A 3 2.38 4.31 -12.82
C ALA A 3 1.55 3.29 -13.59
N LEU A 4 0.76 2.50 -12.86
CA LEU A 4 -0.04 1.46 -13.51
C LEU A 4 -1.18 2.10 -14.33
N PRO A 5 -1.58 1.46 -15.45
CA PRO A 5 -2.68 1.94 -16.30
C PRO A 5 -4.06 1.60 -15.69
N LEU A 6 -4.20 1.77 -14.38
CA LEU A 6 -5.39 1.50 -13.60
C LEU A 6 -5.76 2.77 -12.81
N PRO A 7 -7.04 3.18 -12.77
CA PRO A 7 -7.45 4.35 -12.01
C PRO A 7 -7.16 4.24 -10.51
N LYS A 8 -7.26 3.02 -9.96
CA LYS A 8 -6.98 2.67 -8.57
C LYS A 8 -6.35 1.27 -8.49
N TYR A 9 -5.46 1.03 -7.55
CA TYR A 9 -4.89 -0.30 -7.25
C TYR A 9 -4.38 -0.39 -5.81
N GLY A 10 -4.15 -1.63 -5.37
CA GLY A 10 -3.65 -1.94 -4.04
C GLY A 10 -2.19 -1.52 -3.84
N LEU A 11 -1.85 -1.27 -2.57
CA LEU A 11 -0.48 -1.00 -2.15
C LEU A 11 0.49 -2.14 -2.47
N ASP A 12 0.00 -3.38 -2.64
CA ASP A 12 0.80 -4.53 -3.03
C ASP A 12 1.58 -4.31 -4.33
N LYS A 13 1.10 -3.41 -5.20
CA LYS A 13 1.78 -3.02 -6.44
C LYS A 13 2.97 -2.08 -6.23
N LEU A 14 3.12 -1.54 -5.03
CA LEU A 14 4.25 -0.69 -4.64
C LEU A 14 5.31 -1.44 -3.84
N TYR A 15 5.07 -2.70 -3.45
CA TYR A 15 5.98 -3.44 -2.57
C TYR A 15 7.37 -3.60 -3.21
N LEU A 16 8.41 -3.22 -2.47
CA LEU A 16 9.80 -3.43 -2.91
C LEU A 16 10.24 -4.89 -2.77
N PHE A 17 9.61 -5.63 -1.86
CA PHE A 17 9.95 -7.00 -1.54
C PHE A 17 8.72 -7.91 -1.66
N PRO A 18 8.91 -9.21 -1.89
CA PRO A 18 7.81 -10.17 -1.82
C PRO A 18 7.21 -10.24 -0.40
N TYR A 19 5.90 -10.45 -0.33
CA TYR A 19 5.17 -10.65 0.91
C TYR A 19 4.79 -12.13 1.08
N TYR A 20 5.18 -12.72 2.20
CA TYR A 20 4.98 -14.13 2.54
C TYR A 20 4.03 -14.24 3.72
N GLN A 21 2.75 -14.48 3.45
CA GLN A 21 1.73 -14.56 4.50
C GLN A 21 1.95 -15.74 5.46
N THR A 22 2.58 -16.82 4.99
CA THR A 22 2.81 -18.03 5.77
C THR A 22 4.25 -18.53 5.63
N ARG A 23 4.68 -19.32 6.62
CA ARG A 23 5.99 -19.99 6.61
C ARG A 23 6.16 -20.89 5.38
N ALA A 24 5.09 -21.58 4.98
CA ALA A 24 5.08 -22.41 3.78
C ALA A 24 5.25 -21.60 2.47
N GLN A 25 4.62 -20.42 2.38
CA GLN A 25 4.82 -19.52 1.23
C GLN A 25 6.26 -19.04 1.14
N TYR A 26 6.88 -18.69 2.28
CA TYR A 26 8.30 -18.34 2.33
C TYR A 26 9.16 -19.48 1.79
N THR A 27 9.02 -20.69 2.33
CA THR A 27 9.82 -21.86 1.88
C THR A 27 9.57 -22.21 0.42
N GLN A 28 8.35 -22.09 -0.08
CA GLN A 28 8.06 -22.32 -1.49
C GLN A 28 8.76 -21.29 -2.40
N ALA A 29 8.84 -20.04 -1.98
CA ALA A 29 9.41 -18.96 -2.78
C ALA A 29 10.94 -18.91 -2.71
N THR A 30 11.54 -19.19 -1.55
CA THR A 30 12.98 -19.06 -1.31
C THR A 30 13.72 -20.39 -1.32
N GLY A 31 13.03 -21.51 -1.07
CA GLY A 31 13.64 -22.81 -0.81
C GLY A 31 14.21 -22.97 0.60
N GLU A 32 14.08 -21.95 1.46
CA GLU A 32 14.64 -21.94 2.82
C GLU A 32 13.54 -22.04 3.88
N GLU A 33 13.85 -22.67 5.00
CA GLU A 33 12.94 -22.65 6.16
C GLU A 33 13.04 -21.29 6.86
N PRO A 34 11.92 -20.62 7.17
CA PRO A 34 11.98 -19.35 7.88
C PRO A 34 12.54 -19.57 9.30
N PRO A 35 13.25 -18.59 9.88
CA PRO A 35 13.73 -18.69 11.27
C PRO A 35 12.59 -18.95 12.28
N PRO A 36 12.90 -19.46 13.48
CA PRO A 36 11.94 -19.52 14.57
C PRO A 36 11.32 -18.14 14.83
N PHE A 37 10.03 -18.12 15.13
CA PHE A 37 9.33 -16.87 15.46
C PHE A 37 9.86 -16.29 16.77
N ASP A 38 10.12 -14.99 16.78
CA ASP A 38 10.55 -14.21 17.94
C ASP A 38 9.41 -13.32 18.42
N GLU A 39 8.82 -13.68 19.57
CA GLU A 39 7.70 -13.00 20.21
C GLU A 39 8.04 -11.56 20.66
N GLN A 40 9.32 -11.25 20.84
CA GLN A 40 9.76 -9.91 21.22
C GLN A 40 9.69 -8.94 20.05
N ARG A 41 9.77 -9.46 18.82
CA ARG A 41 9.71 -8.68 17.57
C ARG A 41 8.28 -8.66 17.01
N PRO A 42 7.87 -7.58 16.33
CA PRO A 42 6.63 -7.59 15.58
C PRO A 42 6.64 -8.68 14.49
N PRO A 43 5.47 -9.21 14.10
CA PRO A 43 5.37 -10.07 12.93
C PRO A 43 5.92 -9.37 11.68
N GLN A 44 6.71 -10.08 10.89
CA GLN A 44 7.31 -9.53 9.67
C GLN A 44 7.24 -10.57 8.55
N TYR A 45 6.51 -10.23 7.50
CA TYR A 45 6.17 -11.13 6.39
C TYR A 45 6.98 -10.82 5.12
N TRP A 46 8.03 -10.02 5.23
CA TRP A 46 8.90 -9.62 4.14
C TRP A 46 10.34 -9.57 4.63
N CYS A 47 11.30 -9.62 3.72
CA CYS A 47 12.71 -9.46 4.05
C CYS A 47 13.46 -8.81 2.88
N ASP A 48 14.50 -8.05 3.21
CA ASP A 48 15.47 -7.53 2.26
C ASP A 48 16.73 -8.42 2.23
N PRO A 49 16.93 -9.26 1.20
CA PRO A 49 18.11 -10.11 1.11
C PRO A 49 19.43 -9.33 0.96
N GLU A 50 19.38 -8.09 0.48
CA GLU A 50 20.57 -7.23 0.35
C GLU A 50 20.94 -6.56 1.69
N ALA A 51 20.00 -6.40 2.62
CA ALA A 51 20.26 -5.83 3.95
C ALA A 51 21.36 -6.61 4.68
N LEU A 52 21.37 -7.94 4.60
CA LEU A 52 22.38 -8.78 5.26
C LEU A 52 23.80 -8.55 4.71
N LYS A 53 23.90 -8.19 3.43
CA LYS A 53 25.17 -7.91 2.73
C LYS A 53 25.69 -6.49 3.04
N SER A 54 24.87 -5.62 3.61
CA SER A 54 25.26 -4.26 3.97
C SER A 54 26.38 -4.23 5.01
N THR A 55 27.33 -3.32 4.80
CA THR A 55 28.41 -3.01 5.76
C THR A 55 27.89 -2.17 6.94
N LYS A 56 26.73 -1.53 6.80
CA LYS A 56 26.08 -0.74 7.85
C LYS A 56 25.31 -1.64 8.82
N ARG A 57 25.13 -1.20 10.07
CA ARG A 57 24.33 -1.91 11.07
C ARG A 57 22.83 -1.72 10.90
N SER A 58 22.43 -0.60 10.30
CA SER A 58 21.04 -0.24 10.04
C SER A 58 20.82 0.07 8.56
N VAL A 59 19.57 -0.11 8.14
CA VAL A 59 19.04 0.23 6.82
C VAL A 59 17.92 1.23 7.03
N ILE A 60 17.81 2.19 6.12
CA ILE A 60 16.76 3.21 6.13
C ILE A 60 15.84 2.93 4.96
N TYR A 61 14.54 2.83 5.21
CA TYR A 61 13.51 2.75 4.19
C TYR A 61 12.71 4.04 4.23
N GLU A 62 12.81 4.85 3.18
CA GLU A 62 12.18 6.17 3.12
C GLU A 62 10.65 6.11 3.03
N ASN A 63 10.13 5.03 2.41
CA ASN A 63 8.73 4.91 2.04
C ASN A 63 8.09 3.73 2.76
N ILE A 64 7.63 3.94 3.99
CA ILE A 64 6.83 3.00 4.75
C ILE A 64 5.47 3.62 5.03
N LEU A 65 4.38 2.87 4.88
CA LEU A 65 3.06 3.36 5.25
C LEU A 65 3.04 3.70 6.75
N ALA A 66 2.77 4.96 7.08
CA ALA A 66 2.66 5.39 8.46
C ALA A 66 1.43 4.76 9.13
N VAL A 67 1.64 4.05 10.24
CA VAL A 67 0.58 3.37 10.99
C VAL A 67 0.72 3.65 12.48
N ASN A 68 -0.39 3.60 13.22
CA ASN A 68 -0.36 3.70 14.68
C ASN A 68 0.03 2.36 15.34
N GLU A 69 0.07 2.35 16.68
CA GLU A 69 0.37 1.16 17.50
C GLU A 69 -0.60 -0.03 17.29
N LYS A 70 -1.74 0.19 16.63
CA LYS A 70 -2.72 -0.85 16.28
C LYS A 70 -2.65 -1.27 14.81
N GLY A 71 -1.69 -0.74 14.04
CA GLY A 71 -1.54 -1.01 12.61
C GLY A 71 -2.55 -0.29 11.72
N VAL A 72 -3.25 0.72 12.26
CA VAL A 72 -4.20 1.53 11.47
C VAL A 72 -3.43 2.66 10.78
N PRO A 73 -3.60 2.86 9.46
CA PRO A 73 -2.90 3.91 8.72
C PRO A 73 -3.22 5.31 9.25
N LEU A 74 -2.18 6.13 9.38
CA LEU A 74 -2.26 7.52 9.85
C LEU A 74 -2.63 8.47 8.71
N GLN A 75 -3.08 9.67 9.09
CA GLN A 75 -3.44 10.74 8.16
C GLN A 75 -2.50 11.93 8.35
N ASP A 76 -2.16 12.60 7.25
CA ASP A 76 -1.46 13.87 7.25
C ASP A 76 -2.41 15.04 7.57
N GLU A 77 -1.90 16.27 7.51
CA GLU A 77 -2.68 17.50 7.73
C GLU A 77 -3.84 17.68 6.74
N ASN A 78 -3.80 16.99 5.59
CA ASN A 78 -4.82 17.03 4.54
C ASN A 78 -5.78 15.83 4.59
N GLY A 79 -5.69 14.99 5.62
CA GLY A 79 -6.52 13.79 5.77
C GLY A 79 -6.11 12.63 4.85
N ARG A 80 -4.90 12.65 4.29
CA ARG A 80 -4.39 11.63 3.35
C ARG A 80 -3.45 10.65 4.06
N PRO A 81 -3.39 9.38 3.63
CA PRO A 81 -2.33 8.49 4.06
C PRO A 81 -0.98 9.02 3.55
N TYR A 82 0.08 8.81 4.32
CA TYR A 82 1.42 9.26 3.96
C TYR A 82 2.48 8.19 4.25
N PHE A 83 3.65 8.39 3.68
CA PHE A 83 4.83 7.58 3.96
C PHE A 83 5.73 8.25 4.98
N GLU A 84 6.37 7.44 5.81
CA GLU A 84 7.39 7.87 6.75
C GLU A 84 8.68 7.07 6.60
N PRO A 85 9.84 7.67 6.89
CA PRO A 85 11.09 6.94 6.91
C PRO A 85 11.19 6.09 8.19
N VAL A 86 11.59 4.83 8.03
CA VAL A 86 11.84 3.91 9.14
C VAL A 86 13.28 3.41 9.09
N VAL A 87 13.94 3.44 10.25
CA VAL A 87 15.25 2.85 10.45
C VAL A 87 15.08 1.47 11.06
N MET A 88 15.69 0.46 10.46
CA MET A 88 15.64 -0.92 10.93
C MET A 88 17.06 -1.49 11.04
N LEU A 89 17.31 -2.40 11.98
CA LEU A 89 18.59 -3.10 12.03
C LEU A 89 18.72 -4.04 10.82
N LYS A 90 19.92 -4.19 10.28
CA LYS A 90 20.12 -5.00 9.07
C LYS A 90 19.73 -6.48 9.24
N LEU A 91 19.85 -7.01 10.46
CA LEU A 91 19.44 -8.38 10.78
C LEU A 91 17.92 -8.52 10.79
N GLU A 92 17.21 -7.50 11.28
CA GLU A 92 15.74 -7.47 11.28
C GLU A 92 15.21 -7.32 9.87
N ALA A 93 15.75 -6.36 9.10
CA ALA A 93 15.41 -6.15 7.70
C ALA A 93 15.65 -7.40 6.84
N GLY A 94 16.75 -8.10 7.11
CA GLY A 94 17.16 -9.27 6.36
C GLY A 94 16.50 -10.59 6.76
N THR A 95 15.65 -10.61 7.78
CA THR A 95 15.02 -11.86 8.26
C THR A 95 13.53 -11.69 8.47
N VAL A 96 12.75 -12.65 7.96
CA VAL A 96 11.31 -12.71 8.25
C VAL A 96 11.08 -13.10 9.72
N ASN A 97 9.94 -12.67 10.28
CA ASN A 97 9.46 -13.06 11.60
C ASN A 97 8.00 -13.53 11.50
N ILE A 98 7.79 -14.66 10.83
CA ILE A 98 6.46 -15.19 10.50
C ILE A 98 6.01 -16.13 11.64
N PRO A 99 4.87 -15.85 12.31
CA PRO A 99 4.31 -16.69 13.36
C PRO A 99 4.14 -18.15 12.95
N MET A 100 4.24 -19.07 13.91
CA MET A 100 4.08 -20.51 13.66
C MET A 100 2.62 -20.85 13.34
N GLN A 101 1.69 -20.17 13.99
CA GLN A 101 0.26 -20.30 13.72
C GLN A 101 -0.31 -18.94 13.30
N MET A 102 -1.20 -18.92 12.31
CA MET A 102 -2.00 -17.72 12.00
C MET A 102 -3.07 -17.43 13.07
N ALA A 103 -3.08 -18.16 14.19
CA ALA A 103 -4.07 -18.01 15.25
C ALA A 103 -3.73 -16.82 16.15
N ALA A 104 -4.76 -16.06 16.54
CA ALA A 104 -4.67 -14.79 17.27
C ALA A 104 -4.14 -14.87 18.72
N ASN A 105 -3.51 -15.98 19.12
CA ASN A 105 -3.14 -16.26 20.51
C ASN A 105 -1.67 -16.69 20.68
N GLU A 106 -0.82 -16.57 19.66
CA GLU A 106 0.63 -16.74 19.82
C GLU A 106 1.21 -15.42 20.37
N PRO A 107 1.96 -15.41 21.49
CA PRO A 107 2.49 -14.17 22.08
C PRO A 107 3.35 -13.39 21.07
N GLY A 108 3.24 -12.06 21.04
CA GLY A 108 3.93 -11.20 20.07
C GLY A 108 3.11 -10.91 18.81
N THR A 109 2.05 -11.69 18.52
CA THR A 109 1.15 -11.44 17.38
C THR A 109 0.15 -10.31 17.63
N GLU A 110 0.04 -9.82 18.86
CA GLU A 110 -0.74 -8.63 19.21
C GLU A 110 -0.12 -7.33 18.70
N LYS A 111 1.17 -7.35 18.37
CA LYS A 111 1.88 -6.19 17.83
C LYS A 111 1.53 -6.00 16.35
N PRO A 112 1.39 -4.75 15.88
CA PRO A 112 1.15 -4.50 14.46
C PRO A 112 2.33 -5.03 13.65
N ALA A 113 2.03 -5.73 12.56
CA ALA A 113 3.06 -6.26 11.68
C ALA A 113 3.95 -5.14 11.13
N ALA A 114 5.25 -5.43 10.99
CA ALA A 114 6.21 -4.54 10.36
C ALA A 114 5.76 -4.24 8.92
N GLN A 115 5.49 -2.97 8.65
CA GLN A 115 5.03 -2.51 7.36
C GLN A 115 6.12 -2.74 6.30
N ILE A 116 5.71 -3.09 5.09
CA ILE A 116 6.63 -3.39 4.00
C ILE A 116 7.13 -2.11 3.32
N PRO A 117 8.43 -1.99 3.03
CA PRO A 117 8.98 -0.93 2.20
C PRO A 117 8.31 -0.85 0.84
N LEU A 118 7.93 0.37 0.46
CA LEU A 118 7.23 0.69 -0.77
C LEU A 118 8.18 1.46 -1.69
N ARG A 119 7.97 1.34 -3.00
CA ARG A 119 8.61 2.27 -3.93
C ARG A 119 8.04 3.67 -3.75
N GLU A 120 8.79 4.66 -4.21
CA GLU A 120 8.29 6.01 -4.32
C GLU A 120 7.06 6.06 -5.25
N LEU A 121 6.15 6.97 -4.94
CA LEU A 121 5.00 7.26 -5.79
C LEU A 121 5.48 7.99 -7.03
N ASP A 122 4.96 7.60 -8.19
CA ASP A 122 5.19 8.38 -9.39
C ASP A 122 4.46 9.73 -9.30
N PRO A 123 4.87 10.74 -10.09
CA PRO A 123 4.24 12.06 -10.07
C PRO A 123 2.73 12.06 -10.34
N ASP A 124 2.22 11.03 -11.00
CA ASP A 124 0.79 10.86 -11.31
C ASP A 124 0.04 9.98 -10.30
N GLU A 125 0.74 9.48 -9.27
CA GLU A 125 0.16 8.66 -8.21
C GLU A 125 -0.08 9.50 -6.96
N GLU A 126 -1.04 9.07 -6.15
CA GLU A 126 -1.18 9.51 -4.76
C GLU A 126 -1.87 8.45 -3.91
N LEU A 127 -1.60 8.49 -2.61
CA LEU A 127 -2.29 7.66 -1.63
C LEU A 127 -3.64 8.29 -1.29
N PHE A 128 -4.64 7.43 -1.09
CA PHE A 128 -5.93 7.86 -0.58
C PHE A 128 -6.58 6.74 0.23
N PHE A 129 -7.51 7.12 1.11
CA PHE A 129 -8.39 6.18 1.78
C PHE A 129 -9.58 5.86 0.87
N ASP A 130 -9.80 4.59 0.59
CA ASP A 130 -11.03 4.10 -0.01
C ASP A 130 -12.00 3.59 1.07
N PHE A 131 -13.12 3.02 0.62
CA PHE A 131 -14.14 2.46 1.50
C PHE A 131 -13.56 1.52 2.57
N GLY A 132 -13.99 1.70 3.82
CA GLY A 132 -13.53 0.91 4.96
C GLY A 132 -12.17 1.33 5.54
N GLY A 133 -11.62 2.48 5.11
CA GLY A 133 -10.34 2.98 5.62
C GLY A 133 -9.11 2.25 5.05
N ILE A 134 -9.31 1.51 3.95
CA ILE A 134 -8.24 0.83 3.25
C ILE A 134 -7.43 1.86 2.46
N VAL A 135 -6.11 1.79 2.54
CA VAL A 135 -5.22 2.64 1.75
C VAL A 135 -5.02 2.02 0.38
N LEU A 136 -5.31 2.80 -0.66
CA LEU A 136 -5.06 2.45 -2.05
C LEU A 136 -4.22 3.55 -2.72
N VAL A 137 -3.66 3.20 -3.88
CA VAL A 137 -3.02 4.14 -4.78
C VAL A 137 -4.05 4.53 -5.85
N ARG A 138 -4.19 5.83 -6.12
CA ARG A 138 -4.94 6.31 -7.27
C ARG A 138 -4.03 6.99 -8.27
N ASN A 139 -4.33 6.78 -9.54
CA ASN A 139 -3.69 7.49 -10.63
C ASN A 139 -4.49 8.77 -10.92
N LYS A 140 -3.89 9.92 -10.63
CA LYS A 140 -4.49 11.25 -10.73
C LYS A 140 -4.99 11.52 -12.15
N THR A 141 -4.14 11.25 -13.15
CA THR A 141 -4.48 11.55 -14.55
C THR A 141 -5.62 10.68 -15.05
N LEU A 142 -5.64 9.38 -14.72
CA LEU A 142 -6.71 8.48 -15.15
C LEU A 142 -8.02 8.75 -14.43
N ILE A 143 -7.98 9.17 -13.16
CA ILE A 143 -9.18 9.56 -12.41
C ILE A 143 -9.77 10.86 -12.96
N GLU A 144 -8.94 11.85 -13.29
CA GLU A 144 -9.40 13.09 -13.93
C GLU A 144 -9.95 12.83 -15.34
N SER A 145 -9.27 11.97 -16.11
CA SER A 145 -9.69 11.62 -17.48
C SER A 145 -10.99 10.81 -17.52
N ASN A 146 -11.23 9.97 -16.50
CA ASN A 146 -12.44 9.17 -16.35
C ASN A 146 -13.47 9.81 -15.42
N ALA A 147 -13.22 11.04 -14.94
CA ALA A 147 -14.23 11.77 -14.21
C ALA A 147 -15.45 11.86 -15.14
N PRO A 148 -16.66 11.50 -14.67
CA PRO A 148 -17.83 11.64 -15.51
C PRO A 148 -17.90 13.11 -15.93
N VAL A 149 -17.71 13.36 -17.22
CA VAL A 149 -18.02 14.64 -17.84
C VAL A 149 -19.54 14.74 -17.77
N GLY A 150 -20.04 15.08 -16.59
CA GLY A 150 -21.44 15.38 -16.39
C GLY A 150 -21.76 16.57 -17.27
N PHE A 151 -22.95 16.57 -17.87
CA PHE A 151 -23.41 17.74 -18.60
C PHE A 151 -23.34 18.96 -17.68
N THR A 152 -22.57 19.97 -18.11
CA THR A 152 -22.56 21.27 -17.46
C THR A 152 -23.96 21.89 -17.58
N PRO A 153 -24.30 22.90 -16.78
CA PRO A 153 -25.53 23.67 -16.99
C PRO A 153 -25.69 24.15 -18.45
N GLN A 154 -24.58 24.54 -19.09
CA GLN A 154 -24.53 24.98 -20.49
C GLN A 154 -24.85 23.82 -21.46
N ASP A 155 -24.30 22.63 -21.22
CA ASP A 155 -24.62 21.46 -22.05
C ASP A 155 -26.09 21.05 -21.89
N ARG A 156 -26.63 21.15 -20.67
CA ARG A 156 -28.05 20.89 -20.43
C ARG A 156 -28.94 21.91 -21.13
N GLU A 157 -28.56 23.19 -21.15
CA GLU A 157 -29.29 24.21 -21.91
C GLU A 157 -29.23 23.96 -23.42
N LEU A 158 -28.05 23.59 -23.94
CA LEU A 158 -27.88 23.23 -25.34
C LEU A 158 -28.76 22.03 -25.72
N LEU A 159 -28.75 20.97 -24.92
CA LEU A 159 -29.58 19.79 -25.15
C LEU A 159 -31.08 20.12 -25.10
N LYS A 160 -31.51 20.98 -24.17
CA LYS A 160 -32.90 21.48 -24.12
C LYS A 160 -33.26 22.29 -25.36
N ALA A 161 -32.35 23.13 -25.86
CA ALA A 161 -32.56 23.90 -27.08
C ALA A 161 -32.68 22.99 -28.32
N VAL A 162 -31.84 21.95 -28.41
CA VAL A 162 -31.90 20.95 -29.47
C VAL A 162 -33.21 20.16 -29.41
N ALA A 163 -33.62 19.69 -28.23
CA ALA A 163 -34.87 18.94 -28.07
C ALA A 163 -36.11 19.77 -28.44
N ARG A 164 -36.16 21.06 -28.06
CA ARG A 164 -37.21 21.99 -28.53
C ARG A 164 -37.22 22.13 -30.05
N LYS A 165 -36.05 22.25 -30.69
CA LYS A 165 -35.94 22.38 -32.15
C LYS A 165 -36.42 21.12 -32.88
N LEU A 166 -36.19 19.94 -32.29
CA LEU A 166 -36.60 18.65 -32.83
C LEU A 166 -38.01 18.23 -32.39
N ASN A 167 -38.73 19.09 -31.64
CA ASN A 167 -40.05 18.84 -31.09
C ASN A 167 -40.12 17.55 -30.23
N VAL A 168 -39.00 17.20 -29.60
CA VAL A 168 -38.90 16.10 -28.64
C VAL A 168 -39.29 16.65 -27.27
N PRO A 169 -40.19 16.00 -26.51
CA PRO A 169 -40.54 16.44 -25.18
C PRO A 169 -39.31 16.46 -24.27
N VAL A 170 -39.16 17.56 -23.53
CA VAL A 170 -38.05 17.84 -22.60
C VAL A 170 -38.51 17.60 -21.17
#